data_AF-A0A7C9F1N1-F1
#
_entry.id   AF-A0A7C9F1N1-F1
#
_cell.length_a   1.000
_cell.length_b   1.000
_cell.length_c   1.000
_cell.angle_alpha   90.00
_cell.angle_beta   90.00
_cell.angle_gamma   90.00
#
_symmetry.space_group_name_H-M   'P 1'
#
loop_
_entity.id
_entity.type
_entity.pdbx_description
1 polymer ?
#
loop_
_entity_poly.entity_id
_entity_poly.type
_entity_poly.pdbx_seq_one_letter_code
_entity_poly.pdbx_strand_id
1 'polypeptide(L)'
;KLSCLTVDNASSNNVAVGYLKDNLGEKLVLDGEFFHMRCAAHVLNLVVRDGLARVKDSIHNIRCAIRYIRSSPARSTLFDACAKVIEDKPKLEVVGSLTSNYHFKSGT
;
A
#
# COMPACT_ATOMS: atom_id res chain seq x y z
N LYS A 1 4.55 34.26 15.77
CA LYS A 1 5.50 33.19 15.38
C LYS A 1 4.70 32.06 14.71
N LEU A 2 5.15 31.56 13.57
CA LEU A 2 4.51 30.46 12.83
C LEU A 2 5.13 29.12 13.24
N SER A 3 4.31 28.09 13.43
CA SER A 3 4.76 26.78 13.91
C SER A 3 4.74 25.68 12.84
N CYS A 4 3.70 25.63 12.00
CA CYS A 4 3.46 24.53 11.06
C CYS A 4 2.78 25.03 9.79
N LEU A 5 3.22 24.50 8.64
CA LEU A 5 2.58 24.66 7.34
C LEU A 5 2.36 23.27 6.73
N THR A 6 1.10 22.95 6.38
CA THR A 6 0.75 21.73 5.66
C THR A 6 0.51 22.07 4.20
N VAL A 7 1.31 21.48 3.31
CA VAL A 7 1.17 21.60 1.86
C VAL A 7 0.95 20.21 1.25
N ASP A 8 0.27 20.15 0.10
CA ASP A 8 0.16 18.92 -0.67
C ASP A 8 1.53 18.50 -1.24
N ASN A 9 1.66 17.25 -1.66
CA ASN A 9 2.95 16.70 -2.09
C ASN A 9 3.20 16.94 -3.60
N ALA A 10 3.06 18.20 -4.03
CA ALA A 10 3.56 18.63 -5.33
C ALA A 10 5.05 18.99 -5.20
N SER A 11 5.87 18.64 -6.20
CA SER A 11 7.30 18.98 -6.20
C SER A 11 7.53 20.50 -6.10
N SER A 12 6.61 21.29 -6.66
CA SER A 12 6.55 22.74 -6.53
C SER A 12 6.45 23.21 -5.07
N ASN A 13 5.84 22.43 -4.20
CA ASN A 13 5.61 22.83 -2.81
C ASN A 13 6.85 22.64 -1.96
N ASN A 14 7.75 21.71 -2.30
CA ASN A 14 9.07 21.63 -1.66
C ASN A 14 9.87 22.92 -1.90
N VAL A 15 9.78 23.47 -3.12
CA VAL A 15 10.40 24.74 -3.48
C VAL A 15 9.73 25.90 -2.75
N ALA A 16 8.40 25.98 -2.76
CA ALA A 16 7.65 27.03 -2.07
C ALA A 16 7.90 27.03 -0.56
N VAL A 17 7.96 25.87 0.08
CA VAL A 17 8.29 25.72 1.51
C VAL A 17 9.72 26.19 1.80
N GLY A 18 10.68 25.91 0.92
CA GLY A 18 12.05 26.42 1.03
C GLY A 18 12.08 27.95 1.01
N TYR A 19 11.45 28.55 0.00
CA TYR A 19 11.33 30.02 -0.09
C TYR A 19 10.64 30.62 1.15
N LEU A 20 9.58 29.99 1.64
CA LEU A 20 8.86 30.47 2.84
C LEU A 20 9.72 30.34 4.11
N LYS A 21 10.53 29.29 4.24
CA LYS A 21 11.48 29.15 5.36
C LYS A 21 12.50 30.27 5.36
N ASP A 22 13.11 30.56 4.21
CA ASP A 22 14.15 31.57 4.07
C ASP A 22 13.63 32.99 4.34
N ASN A 23 12.39 33.28 3.94
CA ASN A 23 11.77 34.60 4.14
C ASN A 23 11.16 34.79 5.54
N LEU A 24 10.78 33.70 6.23
CA LEU A 24 10.10 33.76 7.52
C LEU A 24 11.01 33.45 8.71
N GLY A 25 12.30 33.13 8.51
CA GLY A 25 13.24 32.62 9.52
C GLY A 25 13.01 33.08 10.96
N GLU A 26 13.16 34.38 11.25
CA GLU A 26 12.99 34.93 12.61
C GLU A 26 11.56 34.83 13.18
N LYS A 27 10.57 34.63 12.31
CA LYS A 27 9.16 34.48 12.66
C LYS A 27 8.79 33.01 12.87
N LEU A 28 9.68 32.04 12.61
CA LEU A 28 9.42 30.62 12.82
C LEU A 28 9.72 30.18 14.26
N VAL A 29 8.99 29.17 14.73
CA VAL A 29 9.28 28.49 16.00
C VAL A 29 10.38 27.46 15.75
N LEU A 30 11.38 27.38 16.66
CA LEU A 30 12.51 26.45 16.58
C LEU A 30 13.23 26.49 15.22
N ASP A 31 13.49 27.69 14.70
CA ASP A 31 14.14 27.92 13.40
C ASP A 31 13.50 27.15 12.22
N GLY A 32 12.22 26.80 12.34
CA GLY A 32 11.46 26.10 11.31
C GLY A 32 11.72 24.59 11.23
N GLU A 33 12.23 23.96 12.27
CA GLU A 33 12.47 22.51 12.35
C GLU A 33 11.24 21.68 11.93
N PHE A 34 10.05 22.07 12.41
CA PHE A 34 8.77 21.40 12.12
C PHE A 34 7.88 22.13 11.12
N PHE A 35 8.42 23.13 10.42
CA PHE A 35 7.62 23.97 9.52
C PHE A 35 7.05 23.20 8.32
N HIS A 36 7.70 22.10 7.91
CA HIS A 36 7.26 21.24 6.81
C HIS A 36 6.87 19.85 7.30
N MET A 37 5.57 19.60 7.45
CA MET A 37 5.06 18.26 7.70
C MET A 37 4.46 17.66 6.42
N ARG A 38 4.95 16.50 6.01
CA ARG A 38 4.34 15.73 4.92
C ARG A 38 2.96 15.25 5.36
N CYS A 39 1.98 15.31 4.46
CA CYS A 39 0.64 14.78 4.71
C CYS A 39 0.70 13.28 5.07
N ALA A 40 0.00 12.88 6.13
CA ALA A 40 -0.06 11.48 6.58
C ALA A 40 -0.51 10.53 5.45
N ALA A 41 -1.47 10.95 4.62
CA ALA A 41 -1.92 10.19 3.45
C ALA A 41 -0.79 9.90 2.45
N HIS A 42 0.16 10.83 2.30
CA HIS A 42 1.31 10.63 1.42
C HIS A 42 2.31 9.63 2.02
N VAL A 43 2.60 9.74 3.31
CA VAL A 43 3.46 8.76 4.02
C VAL A 43 2.85 7.36 3.91
N LEU A 44 1.54 7.24 4.13
CA LEU A 44 0.81 5.98 3.94
C LEU A 44 0.91 5.47 2.51
N ASN A 45 0.75 6.33 1.50
CA ASN A 45 0.90 5.94 0.09
C ASN A 45 2.31 5.39 -0.21
N LEU A 46 3.37 6.00 0.34
CA LEU A 46 4.74 5.49 0.17
C LEU A 46 4.92 4.11 0.80
N VAL A 47 4.47 3.92 2.05
CA VAL A 47 4.57 2.65 2.77
C VAL A 47 3.78 1.54 2.05
N VAL A 48 2.54 1.84 1.64
CA VAL A 48 1.67 0.89 0.93
C VAL A 48 2.29 0.50 -0.41
N ARG A 49 2.83 1.46 -1.18
CA ARG A 49 3.45 1.18 -2.48
C ARG A 49 4.69 0.29 -2.35
N ASP A 50 5.58 0.57 -1.38
CA ASP A 50 6.76 -0.28 -1.15
C ASP A 50 6.36 -1.69 -0.70
N GLY A 51 5.42 -1.78 0.25
CA GLY A 51 4.89 -3.05 0.71
C GLY A 51 4.29 -3.88 -0.43
N LEU A 52 3.46 -3.25 -1.27
CA LEU A 52 2.86 -3.90 -2.44
C LEU A 52 3.90 -4.34 -3.46
N ALA A 53 4.95 -3.55 -3.70
CA ALA A 53 6.02 -3.91 -4.63
C ALA A 53 6.72 -5.21 -4.21
N ARG A 54 6.95 -5.41 -2.91
CA ARG A 54 7.60 -6.62 -2.38
C ARG A 54 6.73 -7.88 -2.47
N VAL A 55 5.41 -7.75 -2.32
CA VAL A 55 4.49 -8.91 -2.30
C VAL A 55 3.86 -9.24 -3.65
N LYS A 56 3.95 -8.32 -4.63
CA LYS A 56 3.29 -8.44 -5.94
C LYS A 56 3.61 -9.76 -6.65
N ASP A 57 4.87 -10.17 -6.67
CA ASP A 57 5.29 -11.39 -7.36
C ASP A 57 4.82 -12.66 -6.65
N SER A 58 4.82 -12.64 -5.31
CA SER A 58 4.27 -13.74 -4.51
C SER A 58 2.76 -13.92 -4.79
N ILE A 59 2.00 -12.82 -4.81
CA ILE A 59 0.57 -12.84 -5.16
C ILE A 59 0.38 -13.37 -6.58
N HIS A 60 1.21 -12.93 -7.54
CA HIS A 60 1.15 -13.40 -8.92
C HIS A 60 1.37 -14.92 -9.00
N ASN A 61 2.42 -15.43 -8.36
CA ASN A 61 2.78 -16.84 -8.37
C ASN A 61 1.69 -17.71 -7.73
N ILE A 62 1.14 -17.29 -6.59
CA ILE A 62 0.02 -17.98 -5.93
C ILE A 62 -1.20 -18.03 -6.86
N ARG A 63 -1.55 -16.91 -7.51
CA ARG A 63 -2.66 -16.87 -8.47
C ARG A 63 -2.42 -17.76 -9.69
N CYS A 64 -1.19 -17.83 -10.18
CA CYS A 64 -0.82 -18.74 -11.27
C CYS A 64 -0.94 -20.21 -10.85
N ALA A 65 -0.44 -20.58 -9.67
CA ALA A 65 -0.55 -21.93 -9.13
C ALA A 65 -2.02 -22.34 -8.95
N ILE A 66 -2.85 -21.49 -8.34
CA ILE A 66 -4.28 -21.77 -8.16
C ILE A 66 -4.99 -21.93 -9.51
N ARG A 67 -4.69 -21.07 -10.50
CA ARG A 67 -5.24 -21.22 -11.86
C ARG A 67 -4.85 -22.55 -12.50
N TYR A 68 -3.58 -22.95 -12.34
CA TYR A 68 -3.10 -24.23 -12.84
C TYR A 68 -3.85 -25.39 -12.19
N ILE A 69 -3.96 -25.43 -10.86
CA ILE A 69 -4.67 -26.48 -10.12
C ILE A 69 -6.13 -26.59 -10.60
N ARG A 70 -6.83 -25.44 -10.67
CA ARG A 70 -8.25 -25.39 -11.02
C ARG A 70 -8.56 -25.64 -12.49
N SER A 71 -7.56 -25.67 -13.36
CA SER A 71 -7.77 -25.81 -14.81
C SER A 71 -8.03 -27.26 -15.27
N SER A 72 -8.05 -28.26 -14.37
CA SER A 72 -8.62 -29.59 -14.65
C SER A 72 -9.08 -30.27 -13.36
N PRO A 73 -10.21 -31.02 -13.37
CA PRO A 73 -10.66 -31.78 -12.21
C PRO A 73 -9.59 -32.74 -11.67
N ALA A 74 -8.83 -33.40 -12.55
CA ALA A 74 -7.78 -34.34 -12.12
C ALA A 74 -6.67 -33.65 -11.30
N ARG A 75 -6.30 -32.41 -11.66
CA ARG A 75 -5.30 -31.62 -10.93
C ARG A 75 -5.82 -31.15 -9.58
N SER A 76 -7.09 -30.74 -9.51
CA SER A 76 -7.73 -30.40 -8.24
C SER A 76 -7.77 -31.61 -7.29
N THR A 77 -8.21 -32.77 -7.78
CA THR A 77 -8.26 -34.01 -6.97
C THR A 77 -6.88 -34.42 -6.47
N LEU A 78 -5.85 -34.32 -7.33
CA LEU A 78 -4.47 -34.59 -6.93
C LEU A 78 -3.98 -33.61 -5.86
N PHE A 79 -4.26 -32.31 -6.03
CA PHE A 79 -3.91 -31.29 -5.05
C PHE A 79 -4.59 -31.54 -3.70
N ASP A 80 -5.88 -31.88 -3.69
CA ASP A 80 -6.63 -32.20 -2.47
C ASP A 80 -6.07 -33.45 -1.78
N ALA A 81 -5.66 -34.47 -2.54
CA ALA A 81 -5.00 -35.65 -2.00
C ALA A 81 -3.66 -35.30 -1.34
N CYS A 82 -2.83 -34.48 -2.00
CA CYS A 82 -1.56 -33.99 -1.45
C CYS A 82 -1.77 -33.10 -0.20
N ALA A 83 -2.78 -32.23 -0.20
CA ALA A 83 -3.07 -31.35 0.92
C ALA A 83 -3.45 -32.12 2.20
N LYS A 84 -4.19 -33.23 2.05
CA LYS A 84 -4.51 -34.14 3.16
C LYS A 84 -3.29 -34.84 3.77
N VAL A 85 -2.23 -35.07 2.99
CA VAL A 85 -0.96 -35.61 3.50
C VAL A 85 -0.21 -34.57 4.34
N ILE A 86 -0.44 -33.28 4.10
CA ILE A 86 0.22 -32.16 4.78
C ILE A 86 -0.58 -31.67 6.01
N GLU A 87 -1.85 -32.09 6.15
CA GLU A 87 -2.80 -31.67 7.20
C GLU A 87 -2.40 -32.00 8.66
N ASP A 88 -1.25 -32.65 8.89
CA ASP A 88 -0.64 -32.78 10.22
C ASP A 88 0.03 -31.48 10.73
N LYS A 89 -0.20 -30.34 10.05
CA LYS A 89 0.20 -28.97 10.47
C LYS A 89 -0.88 -27.92 10.17
N PRO A 90 -0.94 -26.80 10.94
CA PRO A 90 -2.17 -26.05 11.17
C PRO A 90 -2.71 -25.36 9.90
N LYS A 91 -4.04 -25.45 9.76
CA LYS A 91 -4.84 -24.93 8.65
C LYS A 91 -4.84 -23.40 8.60
N LEU A 92 -4.41 -22.82 7.49
CA LEU A 92 -4.81 -21.47 7.08
C LEU A 92 -6.07 -21.59 6.23
N GLU A 93 -7.21 -21.22 6.80
CA GLU A 93 -8.47 -21.14 6.07
C GLU A 93 -8.43 -19.96 5.09
N VAL A 94 -8.27 -20.24 3.80
CA VAL A 94 -8.50 -19.26 2.74
C VAL A 94 -9.97 -19.34 2.34
N VAL A 95 -10.82 -18.57 3.03
CA VAL A 95 -12.21 -18.36 2.63
C VAL A 95 -12.23 -17.45 1.41
N GLY A 96 -12.59 -18.03 0.25
CA GLY A 96 -12.60 -17.34 -1.03
C GLY A 96 -13.84 -16.46 -1.23
N SER A 97 -13.62 -15.16 -1.44
CA SER A 97 -14.21 -14.38 -2.54
C SER A 97 -13.44 -13.07 -2.72
N LEU A 98 -12.61 -12.99 -3.77
CA LEU A 98 -11.98 -11.74 -4.22
C LEU A 98 -12.47 -11.43 -5.64
N THR A 99 -13.78 -11.17 -5.79
CA THR A 99 -14.31 -10.43 -6.92
C THR A 99 -14.41 -8.96 -6.53
N SER A 100 -13.28 -8.26 -6.52
CA SER A 100 -13.25 -6.81 -6.34
C SER A 100 -13.35 -6.12 -7.70
N ASN A 101 -14.57 -5.91 -8.18
CA ASN A 101 -14.83 -4.95 -9.24
C ASN A 101 -14.93 -3.56 -8.59
N TYR A 102 -13.86 -2.79 -8.63
CA TYR A 102 -13.90 -1.38 -8.22
C TYR A 102 -14.63 -0.58 -9.30
N HIS A 103 -15.84 -0.11 -8.99
CA HIS A 103 -16.52 0.94 -9.77
C HIS A 103 -16.82 2.11 -8.83
N PHE A 104 -16.03 3.17 -8.94
CA PHE A 104 -16.21 4.41 -8.19
C PHE A 104 -17.24 5.28 -8.93
N LYS A 105 -18.45 5.42 -8.38
CA LYS A 105 -19.40 6.44 -8.83
C LYS A 105 -19.29 7.66 -7.92
N SER A 106 -18.80 8.76 -8.47
CA SER A 106 -18.86 10.10 -7.87
C SER A 106 -20.32 10.56 -7.85
N GLY A 107 -20.84 10.88 -6.66
CA GLY A 107 -22.11 11.59 -6.52
C GLY A 107 -21.91 13.09 -6.74
N THR A 108 -22.84 13.67 -7.48
CA THR A 108 -23.27 15.08 -7.34
C THR A 108 -24.70 15.05 -6.85
#